data_AF-A0A0D3G144-F1
#
_entry.id   AF-A0A0D3G144-F1
#
_cell.length_a   1.000
_cell.length_b   1.000
_cell.length_c   1.000
_cell.angle_alpha   90.00
_cell.angle_beta   90.00
_cell.angle_gamma   90.00
#
_symmetry.space_group_name_H-M   'P 1'
#
loop_
_entity.id
_entity.type
_entity.pdbx_description
1 polymer ?
#
loop_
_entity_poly.entity_id
_entity_poly.type
_entity_poly.pdbx_seq_one_letter_code
_entity_poly.pdbx_strand_id
1 'polypeptide(L)'
;MSMQEMLRIGDDDGRSDALERELKEKLRLRGDASPAKCTRQEQRWRSDHGIVDARERFVQAYGRLRDDLVGDDSCELTDEARRWLAQMIDYNVPGGKLNRGLSVIDSYLLLKQGSEVTEDDFFLACVLGWCVEWFQACALLLDDIMDDSHTRRDQICWYRRPEVGLRGINDGIILKCHILIMIKKYFREKPYFLDLLEIWSEIALQTSLGQMLDLIGTHTGADDLAKYSIEGYRRIVKYKTAYYSFYLPAVELYKFFKFTISYESDNRGVSLQQTLEKRCRKNMLRKNEVANALLLSGAKLEDFSGLKDILIEMGIYFQIQDDYLDCFADPNTIGKVRTKIKIVFSN
;
A
#
# COMPACT_ATOMS: atom_id res chain seq x y z
N MET A 1 -25.52 -34.44 28.72
CA MET A 1 -26.21 -33.42 27.88
C MET A 1 -25.69 -33.56 26.48
N SER A 2 -26.59 -33.74 25.50
CA SER A 2 -26.18 -33.94 24.10
C SER A 2 -25.95 -32.58 23.41
N MET A 3 -25.12 -32.57 22.36
CA MET A 3 -24.70 -31.39 21.59
C MET A 3 -25.87 -30.58 20.97
N GLN A 4 -27.08 -31.16 20.94
CA GLN A 4 -28.30 -30.49 20.47
C GLN A 4 -29.00 -29.65 21.57
N GLU A 5 -28.70 -29.88 22.85
CA GLU A 5 -29.30 -29.13 23.96
C GLU A 5 -28.54 -27.84 24.30
N MET A 6 -27.27 -27.72 23.91
CA MET A 6 -26.46 -26.50 24.09
C MET A 6 -26.77 -25.39 23.07
N LEU A 7 -27.41 -25.74 21.93
CA LEU A 7 -27.79 -24.77 20.88
C LEU A 7 -29.13 -24.05 21.18
N ARG A 8 -29.75 -24.26 22.35
CA ARG A 8 -31.07 -23.69 22.68
C ARG A 8 -31.06 -22.54 23.69
N ILE A 9 -29.90 -22.03 24.11
CA ILE A 9 -29.80 -20.92 25.09
C ILE A 9 -29.30 -19.63 24.40
N GLY A 10 -29.91 -19.28 23.26
CA GLY A 10 -29.55 -18.08 22.49
C GLY A 10 -30.69 -17.40 21.74
N ASP A 11 -31.94 -17.82 21.92
CA ASP A 11 -33.10 -17.16 21.32
C ASP A 11 -33.61 -16.04 22.24
N ASP A 12 -32.94 -14.87 22.19
CA ASP A 12 -33.54 -13.58 22.56
C ASP A 12 -33.78 -12.78 21.26
N ASP A 13 -34.61 -13.37 20.40
CA ASP A 13 -34.78 -13.06 18.98
C ASP A 13 -35.78 -11.92 18.70
N GLY A 14 -35.68 -10.83 19.47
CA GLY A 14 -36.55 -9.66 19.32
C GLY A 14 -35.81 -8.32 19.19
N ARG A 15 -34.63 -8.19 19.81
CA ARG A 15 -33.83 -6.96 19.80
C ARG A 15 -32.85 -6.89 18.64
N SER A 16 -32.30 -8.04 18.23
CA SER A 16 -31.38 -8.12 17.08
C SER A 16 -32.08 -7.72 15.79
N ASP A 17 -33.28 -8.25 15.58
CA ASP A 17 -34.13 -7.98 14.42
C ASP A 17 -34.62 -6.53 14.33
N ALA A 18 -34.81 -5.89 15.47
CA ALA A 18 -35.20 -4.48 15.54
C ALA A 18 -34.01 -3.57 15.20
N LEU A 19 -32.83 -3.88 15.73
CA LEU A 19 -31.59 -3.16 15.45
C LEU A 19 -31.15 -3.34 14.00
N GLU A 20 -31.29 -4.55 13.45
CA GLU A 20 -30.98 -4.86 12.05
C GLU A 20 -31.95 -4.16 11.09
N ARG A 21 -33.24 -4.06 11.44
CA ARG A 21 -34.21 -3.25 10.68
C ARG A 21 -33.90 -1.76 10.73
N GLU A 22 -33.55 -1.23 11.89
CA GLU A 22 -33.19 0.19 12.04
C GLU A 22 -31.87 0.53 11.30
N LEU A 23 -30.90 -0.38 11.33
CA LEU A 23 -29.66 -0.29 10.54
C LEU A 23 -29.95 -0.35 9.04
N LYS A 24 -30.79 -1.28 8.57
CA LYS A 24 -31.19 -1.39 7.16
C LYS A 24 -31.97 -0.18 6.66
N GLU A 25 -32.78 0.45 7.52
CA GLU A 25 -33.55 1.65 7.16
C GLU A 25 -32.69 2.92 7.15
N LYS A 26 -31.74 3.05 8.08
CA LYS A 26 -30.74 4.14 8.10
C LYS A 26 -29.68 3.98 7.01
N LEU A 27 -29.33 2.75 6.64
CA LEU A 27 -28.40 2.40 5.57
C LEU A 27 -29.12 2.21 4.23
N ARG A 28 -30.06 3.09 3.85
CA ARG A 28 -30.55 3.25 2.45
C ARG A 28 -29.42 3.69 1.47
N LEU A 29 -28.22 3.15 1.62
CA LEU A 29 -27.22 3.00 0.59
C LEU A 29 -27.76 1.98 -0.41
N ARG A 30 -27.99 2.48 -1.63
CA ARG A 30 -28.40 1.68 -2.78
C ARG A 30 -27.48 0.46 -2.95
N GLY A 31 -28.07 -0.73 -2.86
CA GLY A 31 -27.79 -1.91 -3.70
C GLY A 31 -26.38 -2.51 -3.72
N ASP A 32 -26.30 -3.76 -3.29
CA ASP A 32 -25.34 -4.81 -3.68
C ASP A 32 -23.85 -4.47 -3.64
N ALA A 33 -23.21 -4.85 -2.53
CA ALA A 33 -21.77 -5.04 -2.46
C ALA A 33 -21.34 -6.34 -3.17
N SER A 34 -21.43 -6.33 -4.50
CA SER A 34 -20.49 -7.06 -5.37
C SER A 34 -19.14 -6.33 -5.29
N PRO A 35 -17.96 -6.98 -5.47
CA PRO A 35 -16.69 -6.25 -5.57
C PRO A 35 -16.87 -5.09 -6.54
N ALA A 36 -16.68 -3.86 -6.06
CA ALA A 36 -17.13 -2.64 -6.73
C ALA A 36 -16.79 -2.68 -8.23
N LYS A 37 -17.79 -2.98 -9.06
CA LYS A 37 -17.63 -2.97 -10.51
C LYS A 37 -17.36 -1.53 -10.90
N CYS A 38 -16.20 -1.29 -11.51
CA CYS A 38 -15.82 0.01 -12.04
C CYS A 38 -16.98 0.56 -12.89
N THR A 39 -17.50 1.72 -12.51
CA THR A 39 -18.69 2.29 -13.15
C THR A 39 -18.37 2.68 -14.59
N ARG A 40 -19.37 2.70 -15.49
CA ARG A 40 -19.18 3.13 -16.89
C ARG A 40 -18.59 4.55 -17.00
N GLN A 41 -18.89 5.43 -16.03
CA GLN A 41 -18.28 6.75 -15.94
C GLN A 41 -16.78 6.68 -15.59
N GLU A 42 -16.39 5.82 -14.65
CA GLU A 42 -14.98 5.62 -14.29
C GLU A 42 -14.19 4.94 -15.43
N GLN A 43 -14.78 3.96 -16.12
CA GLN A 43 -14.14 3.31 -17.27
C GLN A 43 -13.89 4.28 -18.43
N ARG A 44 -14.87 5.16 -18.70
CA ARG A 44 -14.77 6.19 -19.72
C ARG A 44 -13.72 7.24 -19.33
N TRP A 45 -13.75 7.72 -18.08
CA TRP A 45 -12.74 8.66 -17.59
C TRP A 45 -11.32 8.08 -17.63
N ARG A 46 -11.13 6.82 -17.23
CA ARG A 46 -9.82 6.13 -17.31
C ARG A 46 -9.32 6.01 -18.74
N SER A 47 -10.22 5.72 -19.68
CA SER A 47 -9.87 5.65 -21.11
C SER A 47 -9.51 7.02 -21.66
N ASP A 48 -10.29 8.06 -21.32
CA ASP A 48 -10.08 9.45 -21.76
C ASP A 48 -8.76 10.06 -21.22
N HIS A 49 -8.15 9.46 -20.20
CA HIS A 49 -6.90 9.92 -19.57
C HIS A 49 -5.71 8.94 -19.75
N GLY A 50 -5.82 7.91 -20.61
CA GLY A 50 -4.73 6.97 -20.88
C GLY A 50 -4.41 5.99 -19.73
N ILE A 51 -5.28 5.90 -18.73
CA ILE A 51 -5.05 5.13 -17.47
C ILE A 51 -5.23 3.62 -17.68
N VAL A 52 -5.97 3.20 -18.72
CA VAL A 52 -6.18 1.76 -19.03
C VAL A 52 -4.87 1.11 -19.49
N ASP A 53 -4.10 1.80 -20.33
CA ASP A 53 -2.75 1.41 -20.76
C ASP A 53 -1.73 1.51 -19.61
N ALA A 54 -1.90 2.50 -18.72
CA ALA A 54 -0.97 2.75 -17.61
C ALA A 54 -0.81 1.57 -16.64
N ARG A 55 -1.89 0.82 -16.36
CA ARG A 55 -1.81 -0.38 -15.51
C ARG A 55 -0.98 -1.47 -16.19
N GLU A 56 -1.21 -1.70 -17.47
CA GLU A 56 -0.49 -2.73 -18.21
C GLU A 56 1.00 -2.40 -18.29
N ARG A 57 1.33 -1.15 -18.62
CA ARG A 57 2.72 -0.66 -18.63
C ARG A 57 3.39 -0.74 -17.25
N PHE A 58 2.66 -0.41 -16.18
CA PHE A 58 3.16 -0.60 -14.81
C PHE A 58 3.48 -2.07 -14.53
N VAL A 59 2.59 -3.00 -14.89
CA VAL A 59 2.82 -4.44 -14.73
C VAL A 59 3.98 -4.92 -15.60
N GLN A 60 4.13 -4.42 -16.83
CA GLN A 60 5.24 -4.78 -17.72
C GLN A 60 6.60 -4.28 -17.18
N ALA A 61 6.62 -3.11 -16.52
CA ALA A 61 7.85 -2.58 -15.91
C ALA A 61 8.47 -3.54 -14.88
N TYR A 62 7.65 -4.34 -14.19
CA TYR A 62 8.08 -5.33 -13.21
C TYR A 62 9.18 -6.26 -13.74
N GLY A 63 8.99 -6.82 -14.95
CA GLY A 63 9.91 -7.81 -15.52
C GLY A 63 11.31 -7.23 -15.65
N ARG A 64 11.41 -6.00 -16.17
CA ARG A 64 12.67 -5.27 -16.28
C ARG A 64 13.31 -5.03 -14.91
N LEU A 65 12.54 -4.57 -13.92
CA LEU A 65 13.06 -4.30 -12.58
C LEU A 65 13.59 -5.56 -11.88
N ARG A 66 12.84 -6.66 -11.96
CA ARG A 66 13.27 -7.97 -11.44
C ARG A 66 14.55 -8.43 -12.13
N ASP A 67 14.61 -8.38 -13.45
CA ASP A 67 15.77 -8.84 -14.21
C ASP A 67 17.01 -7.97 -13.91
N ASP A 68 16.80 -6.67 -13.74
CA ASP A 68 17.83 -5.71 -13.36
C ASP A 68 18.39 -5.96 -11.95
N LEU A 69 17.62 -6.55 -11.03
CA LEU A 69 18.04 -6.94 -9.68
C LEU A 69 18.68 -8.33 -9.65
N VAL A 70 18.12 -9.30 -10.38
CA VAL A 70 18.63 -10.67 -10.46
C VAL A 70 19.95 -10.74 -11.23
N GLY A 71 20.11 -9.88 -12.24
CA GLY A 71 21.33 -9.71 -13.02
C GLY A 71 22.33 -8.73 -12.43
N ASP A 72 22.12 -8.24 -11.19
CA ASP A 72 23.11 -7.38 -10.55
C ASP A 72 24.38 -8.20 -10.21
N ASP A 73 25.54 -7.67 -10.61
CA ASP A 73 26.85 -8.31 -10.46
C ASP A 73 27.66 -7.70 -9.31
N SER A 74 27.03 -6.94 -8.41
CA SER A 74 27.72 -6.42 -7.21
C SER A 74 28.16 -7.54 -6.25
N CYS A 75 27.57 -8.73 -6.39
CA CYS A 75 27.93 -9.94 -5.67
C CYS A 75 28.07 -11.09 -6.66
N GLU A 76 29.11 -11.91 -6.49
CA GLU A 76 29.31 -13.12 -7.29
C GLU A 76 28.30 -14.21 -6.86
N LEU A 77 27.10 -14.15 -7.41
CA LEU A 77 26.04 -15.12 -7.15
C LEU A 77 26.17 -16.34 -8.07
N THR A 78 25.97 -17.53 -7.51
CA THR A 78 25.80 -18.77 -8.28
C THR A 78 24.47 -18.73 -9.05
N ASP A 79 24.35 -19.55 -10.10
CA ASP A 79 23.09 -19.68 -10.85
C ASP A 79 21.93 -20.14 -9.96
N GLU A 80 22.22 -20.95 -8.94
CA GLU A 80 21.24 -21.38 -7.95
C GLU A 80 20.74 -20.19 -7.10
N ALA A 81 21.66 -19.35 -6.62
CA ALA A 81 21.30 -18.15 -5.86
C ALA A 81 20.48 -17.17 -6.71
N ARG A 82 20.81 -16.99 -8.00
CA ARG A 82 20.01 -16.15 -8.91
C ARG A 82 18.61 -16.71 -9.14
N ARG A 83 18.46 -18.03 -9.30
CA ARG A 83 17.14 -18.69 -9.39
C ARG A 83 16.33 -18.52 -8.11
N TRP A 84 16.96 -18.69 -6.95
CA TRP A 84 16.31 -18.45 -5.66
C TRP A 84 15.80 -17.01 -5.54
N LEU A 85 16.66 -16.04 -5.88
CA LEU A 85 16.33 -14.62 -5.84
C LEU A 85 15.13 -14.30 -6.75
N ALA A 86 15.14 -14.76 -8.00
CA ALA A 86 14.04 -14.57 -8.94
C ALA A 86 12.73 -15.18 -8.41
N GLN A 87 12.77 -16.43 -7.92
CA GLN A 87 11.60 -17.10 -7.36
C GLN A 87 11.05 -16.36 -6.14
N MET A 88 11.92 -15.91 -5.24
CA MET A 88 11.54 -15.17 -4.04
C MET A 88 10.86 -13.86 -4.38
N ILE A 89 11.38 -13.11 -5.35
CA ILE A 89 10.76 -11.86 -5.82
C ILE A 89 9.40 -12.15 -6.48
N ASP A 90 9.34 -13.07 -7.44
CA ASP A 90 8.12 -13.42 -8.19
C ASP A 90 6.99 -13.94 -7.29
N TYR A 91 7.34 -14.62 -6.20
CA TYR A 91 6.36 -15.12 -5.23
C TYR A 91 5.78 -13.99 -4.36
N ASN A 92 6.64 -13.10 -3.84
CA ASN A 92 6.24 -12.17 -2.78
C ASN A 92 5.77 -10.81 -3.30
N VAL A 93 6.17 -10.39 -4.50
CA VAL A 93 5.98 -9.00 -4.95
C VAL A 93 4.69 -8.80 -5.76
N PRO A 94 4.49 -9.41 -6.94
CA PRO A 94 3.44 -9.00 -7.89
C PRO A 94 2.02 -9.50 -7.56
N GLY A 95 1.85 -10.47 -6.64
CA GLY A 95 0.57 -11.15 -6.39
C GLY A 95 -0.52 -10.32 -5.69
N GLY A 96 -0.28 -9.03 -5.42
CA GLY A 96 -1.23 -8.15 -4.76
C GLY A 96 -2.21 -7.46 -5.71
N LYS A 97 -3.05 -6.58 -5.15
CA LYS A 97 -3.91 -5.67 -5.96
C LYS A 97 -3.11 -4.53 -6.62
N LEU A 98 -1.87 -4.32 -6.19
CA LEU A 98 -0.95 -3.28 -6.64
C LEU A 98 -1.48 -1.85 -6.41
N ASN A 99 -2.40 -1.66 -5.47
CA ASN A 99 -3.10 -0.38 -5.28
C ASN A 99 -2.16 0.75 -4.85
N ARG A 100 -1.06 0.45 -4.15
CA ARG A 100 -0.12 1.49 -3.69
C ARG A 100 0.82 1.90 -4.81
N GLY A 101 1.34 0.95 -5.58
CA GLY A 101 2.13 1.24 -6.77
C GLY A 101 1.31 1.94 -7.85
N LEU A 102 0.09 1.47 -8.11
CA LEU A 102 -0.82 2.12 -9.07
C LEU A 102 -1.26 3.51 -8.61
N SER A 103 -1.31 3.79 -7.30
CA SER A 103 -1.64 5.14 -6.84
C SER A 103 -0.52 6.13 -7.20
N VAL A 104 0.75 5.73 -7.21
CA VAL A 104 1.86 6.55 -7.73
C VAL A 104 1.61 6.90 -9.20
N ILE A 105 1.22 5.92 -10.01
CA ILE A 105 0.95 6.11 -11.46
C ILE A 105 -0.25 7.02 -11.70
N ASP A 106 -1.39 6.72 -11.06
CA ASP A 106 -2.60 7.53 -11.19
C ASP A 106 -2.32 8.98 -10.78
N SER A 107 -1.54 9.18 -9.71
CA SER A 107 -1.16 10.50 -9.22
C SER A 107 -0.21 11.21 -10.19
N TYR A 108 0.73 10.49 -10.79
CA TYR A 108 1.67 11.06 -11.75
C TYR A 108 0.95 11.57 -13.01
N LEU A 109 0.05 10.75 -13.55
CA LEU A 109 -0.75 11.12 -14.73
C LEU A 109 -1.66 12.31 -14.44
N LEU A 110 -2.22 12.38 -13.23
CA LEU A 110 -2.98 13.55 -12.79
C LEU A 110 -2.11 14.81 -12.75
N LEU A 111 -0.90 14.74 -12.17
CA LEU A 111 0.07 15.85 -12.15
C LEU A 111 0.49 16.30 -13.56
N LYS A 112 0.73 15.36 -14.47
CA LYS A 112 1.11 15.64 -15.86
C LYS A 112 -0.06 15.96 -16.79
N GLN A 113 -1.30 16.05 -16.29
CA GLN A 113 -2.45 16.32 -17.15
C GLN A 113 -2.29 17.62 -17.95
N GLY A 114 -2.40 17.53 -19.28
CA GLY A 114 -2.18 18.65 -20.19
C GLY A 114 -0.70 18.95 -20.50
N SER A 115 0.23 18.10 -20.06
CA SER A 115 1.62 18.01 -20.53
C SER A 115 1.84 16.71 -21.31
N GLU A 116 2.91 16.68 -22.09
CA GLU A 116 3.45 15.44 -22.64
C GLU A 116 4.02 14.56 -21.52
N VAL A 117 3.72 13.27 -21.57
CA VAL A 117 4.29 12.24 -20.71
C VAL A 117 5.29 11.46 -21.55
N THR A 118 6.57 11.55 -21.20
CA THR A 118 7.62 10.80 -21.89
C THR A 118 7.65 9.35 -21.38
N GLU A 119 8.11 8.43 -22.22
CA GLU A 119 8.28 7.02 -21.82
C GLU A 119 9.25 6.87 -20.64
N ASP A 120 10.33 7.66 -20.63
CA ASP A 120 11.32 7.63 -19.55
C ASP A 120 10.74 8.12 -18.21
N ASP A 121 10.01 9.24 -18.19
CA ASP A 121 9.42 9.74 -16.96
C ASP A 121 8.32 8.80 -16.43
N PHE A 122 7.52 8.22 -17.33
CA PHE A 122 6.52 7.23 -16.95
C PHE A 122 7.16 5.97 -16.36
N PHE A 123 8.25 5.49 -16.96
CA PHE A 123 9.00 4.36 -16.43
C PHE A 123 9.60 4.68 -15.06
N LEU A 124 10.14 5.88 -14.84
CA LEU A 124 10.60 6.31 -13.52
C LEU A 124 9.46 6.35 -12.48
N ALA A 125 8.27 6.81 -12.85
CA ALA A 125 7.10 6.72 -11.98
C ALA A 125 6.74 5.25 -11.65
N CYS A 126 6.89 4.33 -12.62
CA CYS A 126 6.75 2.90 -12.39
C CYS A 126 7.79 2.36 -11.42
N VAL A 127 9.05 2.80 -11.51
CA VAL A 127 10.09 2.39 -10.56
C VAL A 127 9.69 2.78 -9.13
N LEU A 128 9.23 4.01 -8.90
CA LEU A 128 8.79 4.45 -7.58
C LEU A 128 7.58 3.64 -7.08
N GLY A 129 6.57 3.44 -7.93
CA GLY A 129 5.41 2.61 -7.59
C GLY A 129 5.80 1.16 -7.23
N TRP A 130 6.77 0.58 -7.95
CA TRP A 130 7.29 -0.74 -7.61
C TRP A 130 8.16 -0.74 -6.35
N CYS A 131 8.91 0.31 -6.05
CA CYS A 131 9.58 0.44 -4.75
C CYS A 131 8.58 0.33 -3.59
N VAL A 132 7.39 0.93 -3.72
CA VAL A 132 6.32 0.81 -2.71
C VAL A 132 5.78 -0.61 -2.60
N GLU A 133 5.56 -1.30 -3.72
CA GLU A 133 5.11 -2.70 -3.71
C GLU A 133 6.19 -3.67 -3.19
N TRP A 134 7.49 -3.42 -3.47
CA TRP A 134 8.62 -4.17 -2.89
C TRP A 134 8.71 -3.97 -1.38
N PHE A 135 8.53 -2.73 -0.91
CA PHE A 135 8.52 -2.43 0.52
C PHE A 135 7.35 -3.09 1.23
N GLN A 136 6.16 -3.05 0.62
CA GLN A 136 5.01 -3.77 1.13
C GLN A 136 5.26 -5.28 1.17
N ALA A 137 5.87 -5.86 0.13
CA ALA A 137 6.21 -7.29 0.10
C ALA A 137 7.18 -7.67 1.23
N CYS A 138 8.21 -6.85 1.47
CA CYS A 138 9.11 -7.00 2.61
C CYS A 138 8.34 -6.96 3.94
N ALA A 139 7.48 -5.96 4.14
CA ALA A 139 6.72 -5.80 5.38
C ALA A 139 5.80 -7.01 5.62
N LEU A 140 5.08 -7.46 4.59
CA LEU A 140 4.18 -8.62 4.66
C LEU A 140 4.91 -9.94 4.92
N LEU A 141 6.06 -10.16 4.28
CA LEU A 141 6.85 -11.39 4.48
C LEU A 141 7.29 -11.50 5.95
N LEU A 142 7.85 -10.43 6.50
CA LEU A 142 8.31 -10.41 7.88
C LEU A 142 7.13 -10.46 8.88
N ASP A 143 6.05 -9.73 8.61
CA ASP A 143 4.80 -9.76 9.40
C ASP A 143 4.18 -11.16 9.41
N ASP A 144 4.16 -11.86 8.27
CA ASP A 144 3.68 -13.25 8.19
C ASP A 144 4.47 -14.20 9.11
N ILE A 145 5.78 -13.99 9.27
CA ILE A 145 6.63 -14.74 10.20
C ILE A 145 6.31 -14.38 11.65
N MET A 146 6.23 -13.09 11.97
CA MET A 146 6.00 -12.60 13.34
C MET A 146 4.60 -12.96 13.86
N ASP A 147 3.60 -12.98 12.98
CA ASP A 147 2.21 -13.30 13.31
C ASP A 147 1.89 -14.80 13.19
N ASP A 148 2.87 -15.62 12.79
CA ASP A 148 2.70 -17.05 12.51
C ASP A 148 1.58 -17.31 11.47
N SER A 149 1.48 -16.46 10.46
CA SER A 149 0.43 -16.52 9.42
C SER A 149 0.59 -17.75 8.51
N HIS A 150 -0.53 -18.31 8.04
CA HIS A 150 -0.51 -19.50 7.17
C HIS A 150 -0.56 -19.18 5.68
N THR A 151 -1.39 -18.21 5.29
CA THR A 151 -1.68 -17.90 3.88
C THR A 151 -1.69 -16.40 3.62
N ARG A 152 -1.23 -16.01 2.45
CA ARG A 152 -1.21 -14.63 1.96
C ARG A 152 -1.46 -14.63 0.46
N ARG A 153 -2.39 -13.78 -0.02
CA ARG A 153 -2.69 -13.63 -1.47
C ARG A 153 -2.99 -14.98 -2.13
N ASP A 154 -3.88 -15.76 -1.50
CA ASP A 154 -4.33 -17.08 -1.97
C ASP A 154 -3.22 -18.15 -2.05
N GLN A 155 -2.06 -17.91 -1.46
CA GLN A 155 -0.94 -18.83 -1.41
C GLN A 155 -0.47 -19.07 0.02
N ILE A 156 0.30 -20.14 0.27
CA ILE A 156 0.96 -20.32 1.56
C ILE A 156 1.99 -19.20 1.77
N CYS A 157 2.14 -18.69 3.00
CA CYS A 157 3.16 -17.68 3.29
C CYS A 157 4.55 -18.20 2.90
N TRP A 158 5.42 -17.34 2.37
CA TRP A 158 6.73 -17.75 1.84
C TRP A 158 7.55 -18.56 2.84
N TYR A 159 7.60 -18.12 4.10
CA TYR A 159 8.34 -18.81 5.17
C TYR A 159 7.75 -20.19 5.55
N ARG A 160 6.48 -20.47 5.21
CA ARG A 160 5.84 -21.77 5.45
C ARG A 160 6.22 -22.80 4.39
N ARG A 161 6.86 -22.40 3.29
CA ARG A 161 7.36 -23.34 2.29
C ARG A 161 8.49 -24.19 2.91
N PRO A 162 8.46 -25.53 2.78
CA PRO A 162 9.42 -26.42 3.44
C PRO A 162 10.90 -26.09 3.16
N GLU A 163 11.19 -25.63 1.94
CA GLU A 163 12.53 -25.25 1.52
C GLU A 163 12.97 -23.86 2.01
N VAL A 164 12.05 -23.01 2.46
CA VAL A 164 12.33 -21.63 2.91
C VAL A 164 12.51 -21.59 4.42
N GLY A 165 11.45 -21.86 5.19
CA GLY A 165 11.48 -21.71 6.65
C GLY A 165 11.92 -20.29 7.08
N LEU A 166 12.73 -20.22 8.14
CA LEU A 166 13.25 -18.95 8.66
C LEU A 166 14.30 -18.28 7.75
N ARG A 167 14.74 -18.91 6.66
CA ARG A 167 15.55 -18.24 5.62
C ARG A 167 14.79 -17.06 5.01
N GLY A 168 13.46 -17.12 5.04
CA GLY A 168 12.58 -16.02 4.66
C GLY A 168 12.88 -14.70 5.37
N ILE A 169 13.43 -14.72 6.59
CA ILE A 169 13.86 -13.49 7.27
C ILE A 169 14.90 -12.74 6.44
N ASN A 170 15.91 -13.46 5.92
CA ASN A 170 16.94 -12.86 5.07
C ASN A 170 16.37 -12.44 3.71
N ASP A 171 15.46 -13.22 3.14
CA ASP A 171 14.75 -12.84 1.92
C ASP A 171 14.00 -11.50 2.08
N GLY A 172 13.36 -11.28 3.23
CA GLY A 172 12.74 -10.00 3.57
C GLY A 172 13.76 -8.84 3.64
N ILE A 173 14.93 -9.07 4.24
CA ILE A 173 16.03 -8.08 4.27
C ILE A 173 16.49 -7.74 2.84
N ILE A 174 16.62 -8.76 1.98
CA ILE A 174 16.99 -8.57 0.57
C ILE A 174 15.95 -7.70 -0.15
N LEU A 175 14.64 -7.99 0.02
CA LEU A 175 13.57 -7.16 -0.56
C LEU A 175 13.65 -5.70 -0.12
N LYS A 176 13.98 -5.45 1.17
CA LYS A 176 14.19 -4.10 1.69
C LYS A 176 15.39 -3.41 1.03
N CYS A 177 16.50 -4.13 0.86
CA CYS A 177 17.72 -3.60 0.22
C CYS A 177 17.50 -3.30 -1.27
N HIS A 178 16.72 -4.12 -1.99
CA HIS A 178 16.40 -3.89 -3.40
C HIS A 178 15.82 -2.51 -3.68
N ILE A 179 15.04 -1.93 -2.76
CA ILE A 179 14.49 -0.58 -2.90
C ILE A 179 15.60 0.44 -3.09
N LEU A 180 16.64 0.41 -2.25
CA LEU A 180 17.77 1.32 -2.33
C LEU A 180 18.60 1.09 -3.60
N ILE A 181 18.72 -0.18 -4.04
CA ILE A 181 19.40 -0.52 -5.29
C ILE A 181 18.64 0.02 -6.50
N MET A 182 17.31 -0.13 -6.55
CA MET A 182 16.46 0.46 -7.59
C MET A 182 16.55 1.98 -7.58
N ILE A 183 16.41 2.63 -6.42
CA ILE A 183 16.52 4.09 -6.31
C ILE A 183 17.88 4.58 -6.82
N LYS A 184 18.97 3.91 -6.41
CA LYS A 184 20.32 4.22 -6.92
C LYS A 184 20.44 4.00 -8.42
N LYS A 185 19.94 2.89 -8.96
CA LYS A 185 20.09 2.55 -10.38
C LYS A 185 19.40 3.56 -11.30
N TYR A 186 18.17 3.99 -10.96
CA TYR A 186 17.36 4.82 -11.85
C TYR A 186 17.36 6.31 -11.52
N PHE A 187 17.71 6.70 -10.28
CA PHE A 187 17.61 8.09 -9.83
C PHE A 187 18.93 8.74 -9.44
N ARG A 188 20.07 8.05 -9.42
CA ARG A 188 21.35 8.61 -8.96
C ARG A 188 21.74 9.95 -9.60
N GLU A 189 21.49 10.09 -10.90
CA GLU A 189 21.82 11.31 -11.65
C GLU A 189 20.71 12.37 -11.58
N LYS A 190 19.62 12.10 -10.87
CA LYS A 190 18.50 13.04 -10.70
C LYS A 190 18.79 13.98 -9.53
N PRO A 191 18.43 15.27 -9.64
CA PRO A 191 18.71 16.26 -8.59
C PRO A 191 18.04 15.95 -7.24
N TYR A 192 16.94 15.18 -7.26
CA TYR A 192 16.18 14.75 -6.08
C TYR A 192 16.57 13.35 -5.56
N PHE A 193 17.72 12.81 -5.97
CA PHE A 193 18.18 11.50 -5.50
C PHE A 193 18.30 11.41 -3.97
N LEU A 194 18.98 12.38 -3.35
CA LEU A 194 19.17 12.42 -1.90
C LEU A 194 17.83 12.58 -1.17
N ASP A 195 16.97 13.45 -1.71
CA ASP A 195 15.62 13.68 -1.24
C ASP A 195 14.76 12.40 -1.22
N LEU A 196 14.94 11.51 -2.21
CA LEU A 196 14.29 10.20 -2.28
C LEU A 196 14.89 9.24 -1.24
N LEU A 197 16.22 9.17 -1.13
CA LEU A 197 16.85 8.30 -0.14
C LEU A 197 16.46 8.65 1.29
N GLU A 198 16.36 9.94 1.61
CA GLU A 198 15.99 10.43 2.94
C GLU A 198 14.55 10.03 3.30
N ILE A 199 13.57 10.32 2.42
CA ILE A 199 12.17 9.97 2.69
C ILE A 199 11.96 8.45 2.76
N TRP A 200 12.63 7.69 1.91
CA TRP A 200 12.57 6.23 1.96
C TRP A 200 13.14 5.67 3.27
N SER A 201 14.26 6.23 3.74
CA SER A 201 14.87 5.83 5.01
C SER A 201 13.98 6.18 6.20
N GLU A 202 13.40 7.38 6.22
CA GLU A 202 12.50 7.84 7.28
C GLU A 202 11.25 6.96 7.36
N ILE A 203 10.58 6.73 6.23
CA ILE A 203 9.33 5.95 6.18
C ILE A 203 9.59 4.48 6.50
N ALA A 204 10.71 3.92 6.04
CA ALA A 204 11.10 2.55 6.39
C ALA A 204 11.32 2.39 7.90
N LEU A 205 11.96 3.38 8.54
CA LEU A 205 12.14 3.39 10.00
C LEU A 205 10.80 3.55 10.73
N GLN A 206 9.97 4.52 10.33
CA GLN A 206 8.66 4.75 10.91
C GLN A 206 7.78 3.51 10.85
N THR A 207 7.78 2.80 9.72
CA THR A 207 7.05 1.53 9.54
C THR A 207 7.59 0.45 10.47
N SER A 208 8.91 0.32 10.58
CA SER A 208 9.55 -0.65 11.48
C SER A 208 9.24 -0.35 12.96
N LEU A 209 9.22 0.92 13.35
CA LEU A 209 8.82 1.35 14.69
C LEU A 209 7.32 1.14 14.95
N GLY A 210 6.48 1.34 13.93
CA GLY A 210 5.06 1.00 13.98
C GLY A 210 4.83 -0.50 14.22
N GLN A 211 5.60 -1.36 13.52
CA GLN A 211 5.58 -2.80 13.76
C GLN A 211 6.06 -3.14 15.18
N MET A 212 7.13 -2.50 15.66
CA MET A 212 7.58 -2.69 17.03
C MET A 212 6.48 -2.37 18.05
N LEU A 213 5.77 -1.24 17.87
CA LEU A 213 4.64 -0.85 18.75
C LEU A 213 3.53 -1.90 18.75
N ASP A 214 3.23 -2.50 17.60
CA ASP A 214 2.23 -3.56 17.46
C ASP A 214 2.63 -4.83 18.23
N LEU A 215 3.87 -5.28 18.05
CA LEU A 215 4.40 -6.49 18.69
C LEU A 215 4.51 -6.33 20.20
N ILE A 216 5.09 -5.23 20.69
CA ILE A 216 5.16 -4.98 22.14
C ILE A 216 3.80 -4.60 22.72
N GLY A 217 2.83 -4.15 21.91
CA GLY A 217 1.47 -3.92 22.35
C GLY A 217 0.72 -5.24 22.61
N THR A 218 1.10 -6.29 21.90
CA THR A 218 0.41 -7.60 21.89
C THR A 218 1.19 -8.73 22.58
N HIS A 219 2.46 -8.52 22.97
CA HIS A 219 3.33 -9.56 23.54
C HIS A 219 2.82 -10.23 24.82
N THR A 220 2.00 -9.55 25.64
CA THR A 220 1.38 -10.15 26.84
C THR A 220 0.07 -10.90 26.53
N GLY A 221 -0.35 -10.96 25.27
CA GLY A 221 -1.57 -11.66 24.85
C GLY A 221 -2.86 -11.07 25.43
N ALA A 222 -3.89 -11.92 25.53
CA ALA A 222 -5.22 -11.58 26.06
C ALA A 222 -5.25 -11.34 27.58
N ASP A 223 -4.12 -11.51 28.27
CA ASP A 223 -4.04 -11.46 29.73
C ASP A 223 -4.23 -10.04 30.29
N ASP A 224 -4.09 -9.00 29.44
CA ASP A 224 -4.25 -7.60 29.84
C ASP A 224 -4.87 -6.74 28.73
N LEU A 225 -6.14 -7.02 28.42
CA LEU A 225 -6.94 -6.22 27.48
C LEU A 225 -7.05 -4.74 27.88
N ALA A 226 -6.78 -4.39 29.15
CA ALA A 226 -6.80 -3.00 29.63
C ALA A 226 -5.70 -2.13 29.00
N LYS A 227 -4.66 -2.75 28.41
CA LYS A 227 -3.64 -2.04 27.61
C LYS A 227 -4.15 -1.55 26.26
N TYR A 228 -5.23 -2.13 25.73
CA TYR A 228 -5.76 -1.72 24.44
C TYR A 228 -6.55 -0.42 24.58
N SER A 229 -6.12 0.59 23.83
CA SER A 229 -6.76 1.90 23.77
C SER A 229 -6.84 2.38 22.33
N ILE A 230 -7.85 3.20 22.03
CA ILE A 230 -7.99 3.81 20.70
C ILE A 230 -6.78 4.68 20.35
N GLU A 231 -6.18 5.34 21.34
CA GLU A 231 -4.97 6.13 21.13
C GLU A 231 -3.74 5.25 20.81
N GLY A 232 -3.56 4.14 21.53
CA GLY A 232 -2.51 3.16 21.22
C GLY A 232 -2.69 2.55 19.82
N TYR A 233 -3.92 2.16 19.49
CA TYR A 233 -4.28 1.66 18.16
C TYR A 233 -3.97 2.69 17.06
N ARG A 234 -4.45 3.93 17.19
CA ARG A 234 -4.20 5.01 16.22
C ARG A 234 -2.70 5.24 16.02
N ARG A 235 -1.90 5.15 17.08
CA ARG A 235 -0.44 5.28 17.00
C ARG A 235 0.21 4.13 16.24
N ILE A 236 -0.16 2.89 16.53
CA ILE A 236 0.32 1.70 15.80
C ILE A 236 -0.01 1.87 14.32
N VAL A 237 -1.27 2.11 13.98
CA VAL A 237 -1.73 2.21 12.59
C VAL A 237 -1.10 3.37 11.83
N LYS A 238 -0.96 4.54 12.46
CA LYS A 238 -0.30 5.70 11.88
C LYS A 238 1.09 5.34 11.37
N TYR A 239 1.90 4.69 12.21
CA TYR A 239 3.29 4.37 11.88
C TYR A 239 3.44 3.08 11.07
N LYS A 240 2.73 2.00 11.43
CA LYS A 240 2.79 0.69 10.77
C LYS A 240 2.21 0.72 9.36
N THR A 241 1.16 1.52 9.11
CA THR A 241 0.40 1.45 7.86
C THR A 241 0.35 2.78 7.12
N ALA A 242 -0.08 3.87 7.77
CA ALA A 242 -0.51 5.07 7.06
C ALA A 242 0.61 5.76 6.28
N TYR A 243 1.80 5.89 6.88
CA TYR A 243 2.94 6.57 6.26
C TYR A 243 3.37 5.92 4.94
N TYR A 244 3.68 4.63 4.91
CA TYR A 244 4.15 3.99 3.68
C TYR A 244 3.02 3.75 2.67
N SER A 245 1.77 3.60 3.14
CA SER A 245 0.64 3.25 2.27
C SER A 245 0.00 4.45 1.57
N PHE A 246 0.04 5.63 2.19
CA PHE A 246 -0.67 6.82 1.71
C PHE A 246 0.26 8.03 1.58
N TYR A 247 1.09 8.32 2.58
CA TYR A 247 1.95 9.51 2.57
C TYR A 247 3.13 9.38 1.59
N LEU A 248 3.86 8.27 1.64
CA LEU A 248 5.04 8.05 0.81
C LEU A 248 4.75 8.13 -0.70
N PRO A 249 3.74 7.43 -1.26
CA PRO A 249 3.39 7.54 -2.69
C PRO A 249 3.17 8.99 -3.15
N ALA A 250 2.58 9.82 -2.30
CA ALA A 250 2.26 11.21 -2.62
C ALA A 250 3.52 12.11 -2.59
N VAL A 251 4.39 11.92 -1.59
CA VAL A 251 5.57 12.78 -1.36
C VAL A 251 6.71 12.48 -2.31
N GLU A 252 6.98 11.21 -2.59
CA GLU A 252 8.04 10.84 -3.54
C GLU A 252 7.71 11.34 -4.94
N LEU A 253 6.43 11.31 -5.31
CA LEU A 253 5.93 11.82 -6.57
C LEU A 253 5.98 13.35 -6.62
N TYR A 254 5.66 14.05 -5.53
CA TYR A 254 5.83 15.50 -5.46
C TYR A 254 7.28 15.90 -5.75
N LYS A 255 8.23 15.22 -5.08
CA LYS A 255 9.66 15.44 -5.27
C LYS A 255 10.04 15.18 -6.72
N PHE A 256 9.64 14.05 -7.29
CA PHE A 256 9.83 13.72 -8.71
C PHE A 256 9.31 14.84 -9.63
N PHE A 257 8.05 15.26 -9.46
CA PHE A 257 7.36 16.18 -10.36
C PHE A 257 7.85 17.63 -10.25
N LYS A 258 8.13 18.12 -9.02
CA LYS A 258 8.62 19.48 -8.77
C LYS A 258 9.88 19.77 -9.60
N PHE A 259 10.80 18.81 -9.66
CA PHE A 259 12.04 18.96 -10.42
C PHE A 259 11.84 18.81 -11.93
N THR A 260 10.92 17.94 -12.37
CA THR A 260 10.60 17.82 -13.80
C THR A 260 9.99 19.12 -14.35
N ILE A 261 9.09 19.78 -13.62
CA ILE A 261 8.58 21.10 -14.07
C ILE A 261 9.65 22.18 -13.96
N SER A 262 10.45 22.25 -12.88
CA SER A 262 11.49 23.28 -12.76
C SER A 262 12.39 23.33 -14.01
N TYR A 263 12.73 22.17 -14.54
CA TYR A 263 13.50 22.03 -15.77
C TYR A 263 12.72 22.47 -17.04
N GLU A 264 11.42 22.17 -17.12
CA GLU A 264 10.55 22.66 -18.20
C GLU A 264 10.30 24.18 -18.13
N SER A 265 10.17 24.75 -16.92
CA SER A 265 9.90 26.18 -16.69
C SER A 265 11.11 27.05 -16.94
N ASP A 266 12.32 26.60 -16.59
CA ASP A 266 13.56 27.32 -16.93
C ASP A 266 13.74 27.43 -18.46
N ASN A 267 13.20 26.47 -19.21
CA ASN A 267 13.20 26.49 -20.68
C ASN A 267 12.02 27.27 -21.31
N ARG A 268 10.94 27.57 -20.57
CA ARG A 268 9.73 28.23 -21.11
C ARG A 268 9.33 29.55 -20.44
N GLY A 269 10.01 29.95 -19.36
CA GLY A 269 9.79 31.23 -18.66
C GLY A 269 8.44 31.36 -17.92
N VAL A 270 7.81 30.24 -17.52
CA VAL A 270 6.49 30.26 -16.84
C VAL A 270 6.63 29.86 -15.37
N SER A 271 5.96 30.59 -14.47
CA SER A 271 5.93 30.27 -13.03
C SER A 271 5.35 28.87 -12.76
N LEU A 272 6.10 28.04 -12.02
CA LEU A 272 5.69 26.72 -11.54
C LEU A 272 4.33 26.77 -10.82
N GLN A 273 4.14 27.79 -9.97
CA GLN A 273 2.93 27.98 -9.18
C GLN A 273 1.70 28.27 -10.06
N GLN A 274 1.85 29.13 -11.06
CA GLN A 274 0.76 29.44 -12.01
C GLN A 274 0.37 28.24 -12.89
N THR A 275 1.34 27.40 -13.25
CA THR A 275 1.12 26.18 -14.03
C THR A 275 0.34 25.14 -13.24
N LEU A 276 0.72 24.95 -11.96
CA LEU A 276 0.05 24.04 -11.04
C LEU A 276 -1.39 24.49 -10.73
N GLU A 277 -1.60 25.76 -10.34
CA GLU A 277 -2.92 26.31 -10.02
C GLU A 277 -3.94 26.18 -11.17
N LYS A 278 -3.49 26.38 -12.42
CA LYS A 278 -4.35 26.29 -13.61
C LYS A 278 -4.77 24.85 -13.92
N ARG A 279 -3.91 23.86 -13.64
CA ARG A 279 -4.18 22.43 -13.86
C ARG A 279 -5.07 21.83 -12.77
N CYS A 280 -4.93 22.34 -11.54
CA CYS A 280 -5.63 21.86 -10.37
C CYS A 280 -7.16 22.10 -10.38
N ARG A 281 -7.61 23.24 -10.90
CA ARG A 281 -9.04 23.65 -10.87
C ARG A 281 -10.00 22.71 -11.60
N LYS A 282 -9.51 21.71 -12.34
CA LYS A 282 -10.33 20.92 -13.26
C LYS A 282 -10.76 19.55 -12.71
N ASN A 283 -10.16 19.01 -11.66
CA ASN A 283 -10.42 17.63 -11.22
C ASN A 283 -10.42 17.47 -9.69
N MET A 284 -11.62 17.27 -9.13
CA MET A 284 -11.84 16.70 -7.80
C MET A 284 -12.75 15.49 -8.00
N LEU A 285 -12.35 14.28 -7.60
CA LEU A 285 -13.21 13.21 -7.03
C LEU A 285 -12.48 11.84 -7.00
N ARG A 286 -11.83 11.49 -5.87
CA ARG A 286 -11.83 10.15 -5.21
C ARG A 286 -10.91 10.10 -3.98
N LYS A 287 -11.07 9.06 -3.15
CA LYS A 287 -10.47 8.96 -1.80
C LYS A 287 -8.94 9.13 -1.79
N ASN A 288 -8.17 8.45 -2.65
CA ASN A 288 -6.71 8.66 -2.81
C ASN A 288 -6.32 9.85 -3.69
N GLU A 289 -7.28 10.46 -4.39
CA GLU A 289 -7.02 11.56 -5.31
C GLU A 289 -7.05 12.92 -4.61
N VAL A 290 -7.67 13.06 -3.43
CA VAL A 290 -7.71 14.35 -2.70
C VAL A 290 -6.31 14.84 -2.33
N ALA A 291 -5.46 13.92 -1.88
CA ALA A 291 -4.10 14.22 -1.53
C ALA A 291 -3.25 14.67 -2.73
N ASN A 292 -3.46 14.01 -3.85
CA ASN A 292 -2.77 14.30 -5.11
C ASN A 292 -3.35 15.53 -5.82
N ALA A 293 -4.65 15.80 -5.64
CA ALA A 293 -5.34 17.03 -6.03
C ALA A 293 -4.86 18.25 -5.20
N LEU A 294 -4.47 18.05 -3.93
CA LEU A 294 -3.83 19.09 -3.13
C LEU A 294 -2.37 19.32 -3.58
N LEU A 295 -1.61 18.28 -3.91
CA LEU A 295 -0.29 18.38 -4.54
C LEU A 295 -0.31 19.12 -5.88
N LEU A 296 -1.39 18.91 -6.63
CA LEU A 296 -1.70 19.58 -7.88
C LEU A 296 -1.94 21.10 -7.74
N SER A 297 -2.21 21.65 -6.55
CA SER A 297 -2.68 23.03 -6.39
C SER A 297 -1.61 24.10 -6.42
N GLY A 298 -0.35 23.74 -6.62
CA GLY A 298 0.75 24.72 -6.64
C GLY A 298 1.35 25.01 -5.27
N ALA A 299 0.92 24.28 -4.24
CA ALA A 299 1.41 24.42 -2.88
C ALA A 299 2.89 24.03 -2.76
N LYS A 300 3.66 24.79 -1.98
CA LYS A 300 5.02 24.42 -1.57
C LYS A 300 4.93 23.29 -0.55
N LEU A 301 5.96 22.43 -0.43
CA LEU A 301 6.03 21.35 0.58
C LEU A 301 5.66 21.85 2.01
N GLU A 302 5.95 23.13 2.29
CA GLU A 302 5.65 23.90 3.50
C GLU A 302 4.15 24.22 3.71
N ASP A 303 3.35 24.34 2.63
CA ASP A 303 1.90 24.60 2.64
C ASP A 303 1.07 23.32 2.85
N PHE A 304 1.72 22.14 2.92
CA PHE A 304 1.08 20.82 3.03
C PHE A 304 0.90 20.31 4.46
N SER A 305 0.93 21.19 5.47
CA SER A 305 0.70 20.80 6.86
C SER A 305 -0.59 19.96 7.01
N GLY A 306 -1.65 20.29 6.26
CA GLY A 306 -2.90 19.51 6.26
C GLY A 306 -2.93 18.27 5.36
N LEU A 307 -2.11 18.19 4.31
CA LEU A 307 -2.11 17.04 3.39
C LEU A 307 -1.60 15.78 4.07
N LYS A 308 -0.50 15.91 4.82
CA LYS A 308 0.03 14.82 5.63
C LYS A 308 -1.06 14.30 6.56
N ASP A 309 -1.77 15.19 7.26
CA ASP A 309 -2.83 14.79 8.19
C ASP A 309 -3.98 14.06 7.49
N ILE A 310 -4.43 14.53 6.31
CA ILE A 310 -5.45 13.84 5.50
C ILE A 310 -4.98 12.43 5.12
N LEU A 311 -3.76 12.30 4.59
CA LEU A 311 -3.19 11.01 4.17
C LEU A 311 -3.03 10.05 5.35
N ILE A 312 -2.65 10.58 6.51
CA ILE A 312 -2.56 9.79 7.74
C ILE A 312 -3.94 9.32 8.20
N GLU A 313 -4.96 10.18 8.25
CA GLU A 313 -6.32 9.77 8.63
C GLU A 313 -6.93 8.78 7.64
N MET A 314 -6.65 8.94 6.34
CA MET A 314 -7.03 7.95 5.34
C MET A 314 -6.38 6.59 5.58
N GLY A 315 -5.09 6.57 5.94
CA GLY A 315 -4.40 5.34 6.31
C GLY A 315 -4.96 4.70 7.57
N ILE A 316 -5.38 5.51 8.54
CA ILE A 316 -6.06 5.03 9.74
C ILE A 316 -7.40 4.38 9.37
N TYR A 317 -8.22 5.07 8.59
CA TYR A 317 -9.48 4.53 8.10
C TYR A 317 -9.29 3.22 7.31
N PHE A 318 -8.30 3.17 6.43
CA PHE A 318 -7.97 1.98 5.65
C PHE A 318 -7.62 0.78 6.53
N GLN A 319 -6.85 0.98 7.60
CA GLN A 319 -6.51 -0.11 8.51
C GLN A 319 -7.70 -0.56 9.35
N ILE A 320 -8.57 0.36 9.79
CA ILE A 320 -9.83 0.00 10.47
C ILE A 320 -10.69 -0.90 9.56
N GLN A 321 -10.75 -0.60 8.26
CA GLN A 321 -11.44 -1.46 7.30
C GLN A 321 -10.76 -2.84 7.16
N ASP A 322 -9.44 -2.90 7.10
CA ASP A 322 -8.71 -4.18 7.05
C ASP A 322 -8.96 -5.02 8.31
N ASP A 323 -8.97 -4.41 9.49
CA ASP A 323 -9.28 -5.08 10.76
C ASP A 323 -10.72 -5.60 10.81
N TYR A 324 -11.68 -4.80 10.34
CA TYR A 324 -13.07 -5.24 10.21
C TYR A 324 -13.19 -6.42 9.24
N LEU A 325 -12.56 -6.35 8.07
CA LEU A 325 -12.62 -7.43 7.08
C LEU A 325 -11.93 -8.71 7.59
N ASP A 326 -10.84 -8.59 8.35
CA ASP A 326 -10.19 -9.76 8.98
C ASP A 326 -11.15 -10.50 9.91
N CYS A 327 -12.01 -9.79 10.65
CA CYS A 327 -12.97 -10.39 11.57
C CYS A 327 -14.27 -10.89 10.90
N PHE A 328 -14.73 -10.24 9.84
CA PHE A 328 -16.10 -10.44 9.34
C PHE A 328 -16.20 -10.94 7.89
N ALA A 329 -15.16 -10.76 7.06
CA ALA A 329 -15.23 -11.15 5.65
C ALA A 329 -14.96 -12.64 5.43
N ASP A 330 -15.57 -13.23 4.40
CA ASP A 330 -15.28 -14.60 3.97
C ASP A 330 -13.78 -14.76 3.64
N PRO A 331 -13.06 -15.72 4.27
CA PRO A 331 -11.67 -16.04 3.95
C PRO A 331 -11.38 -16.20 2.46
N ASN A 332 -12.33 -16.75 1.69
CA ASN A 332 -12.20 -16.93 0.23
C ASN A 332 -12.22 -15.59 -0.54
N THR A 333 -12.81 -14.55 0.05
CA THR A 333 -12.86 -13.20 -0.56
C THR A 333 -11.62 -12.37 -0.21
N ILE A 334 -11.01 -12.60 0.96
CA ILE A 334 -9.84 -11.84 1.43
C ILE A 334 -8.51 -12.50 1.05
N GLY A 335 -8.53 -13.79 0.69
CA GLY A 335 -7.35 -14.55 0.27
C GLY A 335 -6.32 -14.76 1.38
N LYS A 336 -6.79 -14.80 2.63
CA LYS A 336 -6.00 -15.13 3.83
C LYS A 336 -6.88 -15.79 4.90
N VAL A 337 -6.29 -16.70 5.67
CA VAL A 337 -6.86 -17.21 6.93
C VAL A 337 -6.73 -16.13 8.00
N ARG A 338 -7.77 -15.98 8.83
CA ARG A 338 -7.85 -14.98 9.91
C ARG A 338 -6.84 -15.29 11.02
N THR A 339 -6.17 -14.27 11.54
CA THR A 339 -5.16 -14.43 12.59
C THR A 339 -5.36 -13.51 13.79
N LYS A 340 -6.19 -12.45 13.68
CA LYS A 340 -6.34 -11.44 14.74
C LYS A 340 -7.08 -11.95 15.98
N ILE A 341 -8.06 -12.84 15.81
CA ILE A 341 -8.74 -13.50 16.93
C ILE A 341 -8.61 -15.01 16.72
N LYS A 342 -7.80 -15.66 17.55
CA LYS A 342 -7.71 -17.12 17.61
C LYS A 342 -8.70 -17.63 18.66
N ILE A 343 -9.77 -18.31 18.23
CA ILE A 343 -10.64 -19.03 19.17
C ILE A 343 -9.91 -20.31 19.57
N VAL A 344 -9.33 -20.31 20.77
CA VAL A 344 -8.71 -21.51 21.34
C VAL A 344 -9.81 -22.30 22.05
N PHE A 345 -10.19 -23.44 21.49
CA PHE A 345 -10.97 -24.43 22.23
C PHE A 345 -10.03 -25.19 23.15
N SER A 346 -10.09 -24.92 24.44
CA SER A 346 -9.43 -25.72 25.46
C SER A 346 -10.10 -27.10 25.49
N ASN A 347 -9.34 -28.17 25.25
CA ASN A 347 -9.75 -29.55 25.55
C ASN A 347 -9.66 -29.83 27.05
#